data_AF-A0A2H9TIM4-F1
#
_entry.id   AF-A0A2H9TIM4-F1
#
_cell.length_a   1.000
_cell.length_b   1.000
_cell.length_c   1.000
_cell.angle_alpha   90.00
_cell.angle_beta   90.00
_cell.angle_gamma   90.00
#
_symmetry.space_group_name_H-M   'P 1'
#
loop_
_entity.id
_entity.type
_entity.pdbx_description
1 polymer ?
#
loop_
_entity_poly.entity_id
_entity_poly.type
_entity_poly.pdbx_seq_one_letter_code
_entity_poly.pdbx_strand_id
1 'polypeptide(L)'
;MWEDRSLPALFGEAVSLYEEVERKYEQELYIRCVAIWEECERRVAALALFSSNETFEDLQTSSVRFLAVEYYLGKVLALHRSHDQTDRLLHLEMARAKLASFTARVRQYSLLDEETTLLMRPVEDPRLIREVKIARVKAESKLLLDGEDVERELSVIQIRLSSIEATTELESIDGELDLLRHHKAPLEAKPIKPVSPPTVSKITQPFVLVKDRQQVARDVFRPGHSLPTMTVDEYLNLERQRGGIISSTPDGPVIEEDEDCDKVSDRQNEKDRKFDIFKDDNPRGWGNTHNLG
;
A
#
# COMPACT_ATOMS: atom_id res chain seq x y z
N MET A 1 35.25 0.62 9.52
CA MET A 1 34.84 -0.41 8.54
C MET A 1 34.34 0.18 7.21
N TRP A 2 34.09 1.49 7.09
CA TRP A 2 33.48 2.07 5.88
C TRP A 2 34.27 3.23 5.26
N GLU A 3 35.48 3.51 5.74
CA GLU A 3 36.26 4.72 5.39
C GLU A 3 36.55 4.84 3.89
N ASP A 4 36.69 3.71 3.17
CA ASP A 4 37.05 3.72 1.74
C ASP A 4 35.84 3.76 0.78
N ARG A 5 34.60 3.68 1.29
CA ARG A 5 33.40 3.60 0.43
C ARG A 5 32.82 4.98 0.14
N SER A 6 32.29 5.21 -1.06
CA SER A 6 31.59 6.46 -1.39
C SER A 6 30.17 6.49 -0.80
N LEU A 7 29.62 7.69 -0.55
CA LEU A 7 28.24 7.84 -0.07
C LEU A 7 27.19 7.21 -1.01
N PRO A 8 27.26 7.39 -2.35
CA PRO A 8 26.35 6.69 -3.28
C PRO A 8 26.40 5.17 -3.17
N ALA A 9 27.61 4.59 -3.07
CA ALA A 9 27.78 3.14 -2.94
C ALA A 9 27.21 2.62 -1.61
N LEU A 10 27.45 3.37 -0.52
CA LEU A 10 26.93 3.03 0.79
C LEU A 10 25.40 3.10 0.83
N PHE A 11 24.81 4.13 0.22
CA PHE A 11 23.36 4.29 0.09
C PHE A 11 22.73 3.14 -0.69
N GLY A 12 23.32 2.75 -1.83
CA GLY A 12 22.83 1.62 -2.62
C GLY A 12 22.83 0.31 -1.84
N GLU A 13 23.92 0.00 -1.13
CA GLU A 13 23.98 -1.17 -0.24
C GLU A 13 22.93 -1.10 0.88
N ALA A 14 22.73 0.08 1.47
CA ALA A 14 21.78 0.28 2.54
C ALA A 14 20.33 0.01 2.10
N VAL A 15 19.97 0.42 0.88
CA VAL A 15 18.66 0.14 0.29
C VAL A 15 18.47 -1.36 0.06
N SER A 16 19.44 -2.05 -0.55
CA SER A 16 19.34 -3.51 -0.76
C SER A 16 19.24 -4.28 0.56
N LEU A 17 19.99 -3.85 1.57
CA LEU A 17 19.94 -4.46 2.90
C LEU A 17 18.61 -4.18 3.63
N TYR A 18 18.03 -2.98 3.45
CA TYR A 18 16.69 -2.67 3.95
C TYR A 18 15.63 -3.61 3.35
N GLU A 19 15.64 -3.81 2.03
CA GLU A 19 14.71 -4.71 1.35
C GLU A 19 14.85 -6.16 1.85
N GLU A 20 16.08 -6.60 2.13
CA GLU A 20 16.34 -7.91 2.70
C GLU A 20 15.77 -8.05 4.13
N VAL A 21 15.98 -7.04 4.98
CA VAL A 21 15.45 -7.02 6.36
C VAL A 21 13.92 -6.96 6.36
N GLU A 22 13.31 -6.19 5.46
CA GLU A 22 11.85 -6.11 5.31
C GLU A 22 11.26 -7.46 4.89
N ARG A 23 11.93 -8.17 3.98
CA ARG A 23 11.51 -9.50 3.53
C ARG A 23 11.69 -10.57 4.62
N LYS A 24 12.81 -10.51 5.35
CA LYS A 24 13.16 -11.48 6.37
C LYS A 24 13.90 -10.78 7.52
N TYR A 25 13.22 -10.66 8.64
CA TYR A 25 13.82 -10.08 9.83
C TYR A 25 14.84 -11.03 10.46
N GLU A 26 16.11 -10.64 10.43
CA GLU A 26 17.20 -11.25 11.18
C GLU A 26 17.94 -10.17 11.98
N GLN A 27 18.20 -10.43 13.27
CA GLN A 27 18.74 -9.41 14.18
C GLN A 27 20.10 -8.87 13.72
N GLU A 28 20.98 -9.73 13.21
CA GLU A 28 22.31 -9.33 12.73
C GLU A 28 22.22 -8.45 11.47
N LEU A 29 21.34 -8.81 10.53
CA LEU A 29 21.07 -8.01 9.32
C LEU A 29 20.46 -6.66 9.69
N TYR A 30 19.51 -6.65 10.63
CA TYR A 30 18.88 -5.43 11.14
C TYR A 30 19.93 -4.48 11.75
N ILE A 31 20.76 -4.96 12.67
CA ILE A 31 21.79 -4.14 13.33
C ILE A 31 22.77 -3.57 12.30
N ARG A 32 23.20 -4.40 11.33
CA ARG A 32 24.07 -3.94 10.24
C ARG A 32 23.37 -2.87 9.39
N CYS A 33 22.08 -3.05 9.10
CA CYS A 33 21.28 -2.11 8.31
C CYS A 33 21.19 -0.74 8.99
N VAL A 34 20.82 -0.72 10.28
CA VAL A 34 20.79 0.51 11.10
C VAL A 34 22.15 1.20 11.06
N ALA A 35 23.23 0.46 11.30
CA ALA A 35 24.58 1.03 11.37
C ALA A 35 25.03 1.67 10.03
N ILE A 36 24.65 1.08 8.89
CA ILE A 36 24.93 1.65 7.57
C ILE A 36 24.09 2.93 7.34
N TRP A 37 22.82 2.93 7.73
CA TRP A 37 21.96 4.12 7.59
C TRP A 37 22.40 5.29 8.49
N GLU A 38 22.82 5.00 9.72
CA GLU A 38 23.43 6.00 10.62
C GLU A 38 24.71 6.58 10.03
N GLU A 39 25.54 5.76 9.40
CA GLU A 39 26.75 6.23 8.71
C GLU A 39 26.41 7.08 7.47
N CYS A 40 25.39 6.71 6.70
CA CYS A 40 24.87 7.53 5.61
C CYS A 40 24.42 8.91 6.13
N GLU A 41 23.63 8.94 7.21
CA GLU A 41 23.17 10.18 7.85
C GLU A 41 24.35 11.05 8.28
N ARG A 42 25.33 10.47 8.97
CA ARG A 42 26.53 11.17 9.43
C ARG A 42 27.30 11.81 8.28
N ARG A 43 27.42 11.13 7.14
CA ARG A 43 28.10 11.64 5.95
C ARG A 43 27.32 12.74 5.25
N VAL A 44 26.01 12.59 5.12
CA VAL A 44 25.13 13.64 4.58
C VAL A 44 25.27 14.92 5.41
N ALA A 45 25.27 14.79 6.74
CA ALA A 45 25.48 15.91 7.66
C ALA A 45 26.89 16.51 7.52
N ALA A 46 27.94 15.68 7.44
CA ALA A 46 29.33 16.14 7.30
C ALA A 46 29.59 16.86 5.97
N LEU A 47 28.91 16.46 4.89
CA LEU A 47 28.97 17.11 3.59
C LEU A 47 28.09 18.37 3.50
N ALA A 48 27.25 18.63 4.51
CA ALA A 48 26.29 19.73 4.54
C ALA A 48 25.44 19.82 3.26
N LEU A 49 24.99 18.65 2.74
CA LEU A 49 24.26 18.57 1.46
C LEU A 49 22.91 19.29 1.45
N PHE A 50 22.37 19.57 2.64
CA PHE A 50 21.05 20.16 2.80
C PHE A 50 21.09 21.29 3.83
N SER A 51 20.59 22.45 3.45
CA SER A 51 20.43 23.61 4.32
C SER A 51 18.97 24.04 4.43
N SER A 52 18.63 24.63 5.57
CA SER A 52 17.28 25.17 5.81
C SER A 52 16.92 26.38 4.92
N ASN A 53 17.90 26.99 4.27
CA ASN A 53 17.71 28.19 3.47
C ASN A 53 17.77 27.93 1.95
N GLU A 54 17.88 26.67 1.53
CA GLU A 54 17.94 26.28 0.12
C GLU A 54 16.57 25.92 -0.42
N THR A 55 16.41 26.10 -1.73
CA THR A 55 15.25 25.61 -2.48
C THR A 55 15.62 24.34 -3.25
N PHE A 56 14.62 23.60 -3.74
CA PHE A 56 14.88 22.37 -4.52
C PHE A 56 15.72 22.63 -5.78
N GLU A 57 15.59 23.83 -6.38
CA GLU A 57 16.35 24.21 -7.58
C GLU A 57 17.86 24.32 -7.33
N ASP A 58 18.26 24.57 -6.08
CA ASP A 58 19.67 24.72 -5.69
C ASP A 58 20.37 23.35 -5.51
N LEU A 59 19.61 22.24 -5.51
CA LEU A 59 20.15 20.91 -5.28
C LEU A 59 20.69 20.27 -6.57
N GLN A 60 21.89 19.68 -6.46
CA GLN A 60 22.43 18.80 -7.49
C GLN A 60 21.56 17.54 -7.63
N THR A 61 21.30 17.12 -8.87
CA THR A 61 20.47 15.94 -9.20
C THR A 61 20.95 14.69 -8.45
N SER A 62 22.26 14.46 -8.41
CA SER A 62 22.89 13.32 -7.71
C SER A 62 22.69 13.33 -6.18
N SER A 63 22.36 14.48 -5.60
CA SER A 63 22.19 14.66 -4.16
C SER A 63 20.75 14.49 -3.69
N VAL A 64 19.76 14.67 -4.58
CA VAL A 64 18.32 14.61 -4.24
C VAL A 64 17.96 13.30 -3.54
N ARG A 65 18.49 12.16 -4.01
CA ARG A 65 18.24 10.84 -3.42
C ARG A 65 18.62 10.73 -1.95
N PHE A 66 19.59 11.53 -1.47
CA PHE A 66 20.04 11.50 -0.08
C PHE A 66 19.07 12.18 0.89
N LEU A 67 18.05 12.90 0.40
CA LEU A 67 16.94 13.35 1.24
C LEU A 67 16.19 12.16 1.87
N ALA A 68 16.18 11.01 1.19
CA ALA A 68 15.53 9.79 1.69
C ALA A 68 16.30 9.09 2.83
N VAL A 69 17.50 9.54 3.22
CA VAL A 69 18.29 8.86 4.28
C VAL A 69 17.51 8.81 5.59
N GLU A 70 16.90 9.91 6.02
CA GLU A 70 16.05 9.91 7.23
C GLU A 70 14.79 9.07 7.07
N TYR A 71 14.22 9.03 5.87
CA TYR A 71 13.07 8.16 5.57
C TYR A 71 13.42 6.70 5.81
N TYR A 72 14.48 6.19 5.18
CA TYR A 72 14.88 4.80 5.32
C TYR A 72 15.35 4.46 6.73
N LEU A 73 16.10 5.35 7.39
CA LEU A 73 16.49 5.15 8.79
C LEU A 73 15.25 5.04 9.69
N GLY A 74 14.25 5.90 9.48
CA GLY A 74 12.96 5.80 10.18
C GLY A 74 12.24 4.48 9.94
N LYS A 75 12.15 4.04 8.67
CA LYS A 75 11.53 2.75 8.28
C LYS A 75 12.25 1.56 8.92
N VAL A 76 13.59 1.53 8.87
CA VAL A 76 14.37 0.46 9.49
C VAL A 76 14.13 0.45 11.00
N LEU A 77 14.23 1.58 11.69
CA LEU A 77 13.99 1.66 13.13
C LEU A 77 12.58 1.15 13.52
N ALA A 78 11.56 1.44 12.69
CA ALA A 78 10.21 0.93 12.89
C ALA A 78 10.09 -0.60 12.78
N LEU A 79 11.02 -1.28 12.10
CA LEU A 79 11.06 -2.74 11.99
C LEU A 79 11.62 -3.45 13.23
N HIS A 80 12.21 -2.72 14.18
CA HIS A 80 12.89 -3.31 15.35
C HIS A 80 11.99 -4.28 16.13
N ARG A 81 12.44 -5.51 16.35
CA ARG A 81 11.70 -6.50 17.15
C ARG A 81 12.42 -6.75 18.46
N SER A 82 11.78 -6.37 19.57
CA SER A 82 12.30 -6.58 20.91
C SER A 82 11.24 -7.16 21.84
N HIS A 83 11.67 -8.02 22.77
CA HIS A 83 10.85 -8.46 23.89
C HIS A 83 10.83 -7.44 25.02
N ASP A 84 11.78 -6.50 25.04
CA ASP A 84 11.76 -5.39 25.99
C ASP A 84 10.93 -4.24 25.42
N GLN A 85 9.87 -3.90 26.15
CA GLN A 85 8.98 -2.81 25.82
C GLN A 85 9.71 -1.45 25.81
N THR A 86 10.69 -1.25 26.69
CA THR A 86 11.43 0.02 26.79
C THR A 86 12.28 0.23 25.54
N ASP A 87 12.96 -0.83 25.12
CA ASP A 87 13.77 -0.87 23.92
C ASP A 87 12.93 -0.66 22.64
N ARG A 88 11.77 -1.33 22.51
CA ARG A 88 10.83 -1.09 21.40
C ARG A 88 10.34 0.36 21.37
N LEU A 89 9.99 0.92 22.52
CA LEU A 89 9.50 2.30 22.63
C LEU A 89 10.59 3.29 22.19
N LEU A 90 11.84 3.09 22.60
CA LEU A 90 12.96 3.93 22.18
C LEU A 90 13.11 3.91 20.65
N HIS A 91 13.09 2.73 20.02
CA HIS A 91 13.22 2.60 18.57
C HIS A 91 12.06 3.26 17.82
N LEU A 92 10.83 3.15 18.33
CA LEU A 92 9.67 3.83 17.75
C LEU A 92 9.74 5.36 17.88
N GLU A 93 10.20 5.87 19.02
CA GLU A 93 10.39 7.31 19.21
C GLU A 93 11.48 7.86 18.27
N MET A 94 12.58 7.10 18.10
CA MET A 94 13.61 7.42 17.11
C MET A 94 13.06 7.37 15.68
N ALA A 95 12.33 6.31 15.32
CA ALA A 95 11.71 6.17 14.00
C ALA A 95 10.80 7.34 13.67
N ARG A 96 9.91 7.68 14.62
CA ARG A 96 9.00 8.83 14.52
C ARG A 96 9.76 10.14 14.31
N ALA A 97 10.82 10.39 15.09
CA ALA A 97 11.62 11.60 14.95
C ALA A 97 12.28 11.71 13.57
N LYS A 98 12.83 10.61 13.03
CA LYS A 98 13.44 10.58 11.70
C LYS A 98 12.42 10.82 10.58
N LEU A 99 11.26 10.14 10.61
CA LEU A 99 10.19 10.34 9.62
C LEU A 99 9.59 11.75 9.69
N ALA A 100 9.42 12.31 10.88
CA ALA A 100 8.96 13.69 11.06
C ALA A 100 9.96 14.70 10.49
N SER A 101 11.26 14.52 10.77
CA SER A 101 12.34 15.35 10.20
C SER A 101 12.35 15.29 8.67
N PHE A 102 12.23 14.08 8.11
CA PHE A 102 12.15 13.87 6.67
C PHE A 102 10.98 14.64 6.05
N THR A 103 9.76 14.43 6.54
CA THR A 103 8.57 15.10 5.96
C THR A 103 8.60 16.62 6.14
N ALA A 104 9.18 17.13 7.23
CA ALA A 104 9.39 18.56 7.41
C ALA A 104 10.37 19.13 6.39
N ARG A 105 11.47 18.42 6.13
CA ARG A 105 12.48 18.82 5.14
C ARG A 105 11.95 18.74 3.71
N VAL A 106 11.20 17.72 3.33
CA VAL A 106 10.59 17.65 2.00
C VAL A 106 9.63 18.82 1.76
N ARG A 107 8.86 19.22 2.78
CA ARG A 107 8.00 20.43 2.72
C ARG A 107 8.82 21.70 2.55
N GLN A 108 9.93 21.83 3.28
CA GLN A 108 10.83 23.00 3.20
C GLN A 108 11.39 23.20 1.79
N TYR A 109 11.82 22.11 1.15
CA TYR A 109 12.31 22.14 -0.23
C TYR A 109 11.20 22.33 -1.27
N SER A 110 9.92 22.44 -0.86
CA SER A 110 8.76 22.58 -1.76
C SER A 110 8.69 21.48 -2.83
N LEU A 111 9.08 20.26 -2.47
CA LEU A 111 9.13 19.09 -3.36
C LEU A 111 7.76 18.43 -3.60
N LEU A 112 6.76 18.80 -2.78
CA LEU A 112 5.41 18.25 -2.84
C LEU A 112 4.54 19.07 -3.80
N ASP A 113 3.92 18.38 -4.76
CA ASP A 113 2.84 18.95 -5.55
C ASP A 113 1.51 18.90 -4.78
N GLU A 114 0.48 19.57 -5.31
CA GLU A 114 -0.85 19.62 -4.70
C GLU A 114 -1.45 18.21 -4.55
N GLU A 115 -1.25 17.35 -5.54
CA GLU A 115 -1.70 15.96 -5.54
C GLU A 115 -1.05 15.15 -4.41
N THR A 116 0.28 15.12 -4.30
CA THR A 116 0.99 14.42 -3.21
C THR A 116 0.59 14.97 -1.85
N THR A 117 0.39 16.29 -1.74
CA THR A 117 -0.05 16.93 -0.49
C THR A 117 -1.44 16.45 -0.07
N LEU A 118 -2.34 16.22 -1.03
CA LEU A 118 -3.66 15.62 -0.76
C LEU A 118 -3.53 14.17 -0.32
N LEU A 119 -2.65 13.38 -0.94
CA LEU A 119 -2.42 11.96 -0.62
C LEU A 119 -1.76 11.72 0.74
N MET A 120 -1.05 12.71 1.27
CA MET A 120 -0.50 12.68 2.62
C MET A 120 -1.54 12.93 3.71
N ARG A 121 -2.75 13.36 3.36
CA ARG A 121 -3.88 13.40 4.29
C ARG A 121 -4.42 11.98 4.45
N PRO A 122 -5.16 11.67 5.52
CA PRO A 122 -5.86 10.39 5.63
C PRO A 122 -6.90 10.30 4.51
N VAL A 123 -6.49 9.77 3.36
CA VAL A 123 -7.33 9.58 2.18
C VAL A 123 -7.50 8.07 2.03
N GLU A 124 -8.73 7.62 2.20
CA GLU A 124 -9.12 6.20 2.16
C GLU A 124 -9.15 5.61 0.73
N ASP A 125 -8.53 6.23 -0.28
CA ASP A 125 -8.61 5.76 -1.67
C ASP A 125 -7.30 5.08 -2.15
N PRO A 126 -7.21 3.72 -2.13
CA PRO A 126 -6.05 2.98 -2.62
C PRO A 126 -5.71 3.23 -4.10
N ARG A 127 -6.64 3.80 -4.89
CA ARG A 127 -6.42 4.04 -6.33
C ARG A 127 -5.35 5.09 -6.57
N LEU A 128 -5.36 6.17 -5.79
CA LEU A 128 -4.42 7.27 -5.97
C LEU A 128 -2.99 6.89 -5.56
N ILE A 129 -2.84 6.09 -4.49
CA ILE A 129 -1.54 5.51 -4.11
C ILE A 129 -1.00 4.62 -5.24
N ARG A 130 -1.88 3.84 -5.89
CA ARG A 130 -1.51 3.01 -7.03
C ARG A 130 -1.04 3.87 -8.22
N GLU A 131 -1.67 5.01 -8.47
CA GLU A 131 -1.30 5.92 -9.56
C GLU A 131 0.11 6.50 -9.37
N VAL A 132 0.46 6.94 -8.17
CA VAL A 132 1.84 7.40 -7.84
C VAL A 132 2.86 6.28 -8.05
N LYS A 133 2.55 5.05 -7.61
CA LYS A 133 3.42 3.88 -7.84
C LYS A 133 3.60 3.56 -9.33
N ILE A 134 2.53 3.69 -10.13
CA ILE A 134 2.59 3.51 -11.59
C ILE A 134 3.46 4.60 -12.22
N ALA A 135 3.35 5.85 -11.77
CA ALA A 135 4.18 6.96 -12.27
C ALA A 135 5.67 6.70 -12.04
N ARG A 136 6.06 6.13 -10.88
CA ARG A 136 7.43 5.70 -10.60
C ARG A 136 7.93 4.68 -11.61
N VAL A 137 7.18 3.59 -11.82
CA VAL A 137 7.57 2.52 -12.75
C VAL A 137 7.68 3.04 -14.19
N LYS A 138 6.80 3.97 -14.59
CA LYS A 138 6.89 4.65 -15.89
C LYS A 138 8.16 5.49 -16.01
N ALA A 139 8.52 6.25 -14.98
CA ALA A 139 9.74 7.06 -14.95
C ALA A 139 11.01 6.19 -14.97
N GLU A 140 11.04 5.08 -14.21
CA GLU A 140 12.12 4.09 -14.25
C GLU A 140 12.31 3.51 -15.66
N SER A 141 11.20 3.21 -16.36
CA SER A 141 11.25 2.69 -17.73
C SER A 141 11.79 3.74 -18.72
N LYS A 142 11.50 5.03 -18.50
CA LYS A 142 11.98 6.15 -19.31
C LYS A 142 13.47 6.47 -19.06
N LEU A 143 14.00 6.15 -17.88
CA LEU A 143 15.40 6.39 -17.52
C LEU A 143 16.38 5.68 -18.46
N LEU A 144 15.99 4.52 -19.00
CA LEU A 144 16.79 3.79 -19.99
C LEU A 144 17.00 4.55 -21.31
N LEU A 145 16.23 5.60 -21.58
CA LEU A 145 16.22 6.30 -22.87
C LEU A 145 16.85 7.70 -22.81
N ASP A 146 16.61 8.47 -21.75
CA ASP A 146 16.85 9.93 -21.75
C ASP A 146 17.84 10.47 -20.69
N GLY A 147 18.53 9.61 -19.94
CA GLY A 147 19.74 9.98 -19.17
C GLY A 147 19.51 10.83 -17.90
N GLU A 148 19.92 12.10 -17.91
CA GLU A 148 20.12 12.91 -16.69
C GLU A 148 18.85 13.62 -16.19
N ASP A 149 18.03 14.16 -17.09
CA ASP A 149 16.76 14.83 -16.71
C ASP A 149 15.79 13.83 -16.08
N VAL A 150 15.79 12.58 -16.57
CA VAL A 150 14.96 11.51 -16.01
C VAL A 150 15.50 11.01 -14.67
N GLU A 151 16.81 11.09 -14.39
CA GLU A 151 17.35 10.77 -13.05
C GLU A 151 16.80 11.77 -12.00
N ARG A 152 16.72 13.05 -12.36
CA ARG A 152 16.13 14.08 -11.50
C ARG A 152 14.64 13.85 -11.28
N GLU A 153 13.89 13.62 -12.36
CA GLU A 153 12.45 13.31 -12.30
C GLU A 153 12.18 12.06 -11.42
N LEU A 154 12.93 10.98 -11.64
CA LEU A 154 12.81 9.75 -10.87
C LEU A 154 13.10 9.97 -9.39
N SER A 155 14.16 10.71 -9.08
CA SER A 155 14.53 11.02 -7.69
C SER A 155 13.42 11.82 -7.00
N VAL A 156 12.82 12.80 -7.68
CA VAL A 156 11.68 13.57 -7.15
C VAL A 156 10.47 12.68 -6.90
N ILE A 157 10.11 11.83 -7.87
CA ILE A 157 8.99 10.89 -7.74
C ILE A 157 9.21 9.95 -6.55
N GLN A 158 10.44 9.46 -6.37
CA GLN A 158 10.80 8.61 -5.24
C GLN A 158 10.62 9.35 -3.91
N ILE A 159 11.06 10.61 -3.79
CA ILE A 159 10.89 11.40 -2.57
C ILE A 159 9.41 11.68 -2.27
N ARG A 160 8.59 11.94 -3.30
CA ARG A 160 7.13 12.12 -3.14
C ARG A 160 6.47 10.85 -2.64
N LEU A 161 6.78 9.70 -3.25
CA LEU A 161 6.26 8.40 -2.81
C LEU A 161 6.68 8.10 -1.36
N SER A 162 7.97 8.29 -1.03
CA SER A 162 8.47 8.14 0.33
C SER A 162 7.78 9.08 1.32
N SER A 163 7.34 10.26 0.91
CA SER A 163 6.60 11.20 1.77
C SER A 163 5.20 10.71 2.13
N ILE A 164 4.49 10.11 1.17
CA ILE A 164 3.18 9.49 1.40
C ILE A 164 3.35 8.28 2.34
N GLU A 165 4.31 7.42 2.04
CA GLU A 165 4.60 6.23 2.86
C GLU A 165 5.02 6.63 4.29
N ALA A 166 5.83 7.67 4.44
CA ALA A 166 6.24 8.21 5.74
C ALA A 166 5.05 8.71 6.55
N THR A 167 4.06 9.38 5.94
CA THR A 167 2.86 9.82 6.67
C THR A 167 2.02 8.67 7.16
N THR A 168 1.83 7.64 6.33
CA THR A 168 1.09 6.43 6.76
C THR A 168 1.83 5.67 7.87
N GLU A 169 3.16 5.62 7.80
CA GLU A 169 3.98 4.98 8.82
C GLU A 169 3.97 5.76 10.14
N LEU A 170 3.98 7.10 10.09
CA LEU A 170 3.86 7.94 11.28
C LEU A 170 2.54 7.68 12.04
N GLU A 171 1.42 7.54 11.33
CA GLU A 171 0.13 7.20 11.95
C GLU A 171 0.16 5.81 12.61
N SER A 172 0.78 4.84 11.94
CA SER A 172 0.97 3.49 12.49
C SER A 172 1.84 3.51 13.77
N ILE A 173 2.96 4.22 13.73
CA ILE A 173 3.88 4.38 14.86
C ILE A 173 3.21 5.12 16.02
N ASP A 174 2.45 6.19 15.75
CA ASP A 174 1.73 6.94 16.78
C ASP A 174 0.70 6.05 17.49
N GLY A 175 -0.04 5.23 16.74
CA GLY A 175 -0.95 4.22 17.30
C GLY A 175 -0.23 3.19 18.17
N GLU A 176 0.92 2.67 17.73
CA GLU A 176 1.72 1.73 18.52
C GLU A 176 2.30 2.37 19.79
N LEU A 177 2.83 3.60 19.68
CA LEU A 177 3.36 4.35 20.82
C LEU A 177 2.28 4.60 21.87
N ASP A 178 1.07 4.96 21.45
CA ASP A 178 -0.05 5.13 22.37
C ASP A 178 -0.38 3.81 23.07
N LEU A 179 -0.45 2.69 22.36
CA LEU A 179 -0.69 1.38 22.98
C LEU A 179 0.40 1.01 24.00
N LEU A 180 1.68 1.21 23.66
CA LEU A 180 2.81 0.89 24.53
C LEU A 180 2.88 1.83 25.75
N ARG A 181 2.56 3.11 25.60
CA ARG A 181 2.54 4.06 26.73
C ARG A 181 1.44 3.73 27.72
N HIS A 182 0.27 3.35 27.24
CA HIS A 182 -0.87 3.00 28.10
C HIS A 182 -0.74 1.60 28.72
N HIS A 183 0.11 0.71 28.20
CA HIS A 183 0.42 -0.60 28.81
C HIS A 183 1.15 -0.47 30.18
N LYS A 184 1.78 0.69 30.47
CA LYS A 184 2.41 0.97 31.78
C LYS A 184 1.43 1.41 32.86
N ALA A 185 0.21 1.82 32.50
CA ALA A 185 -0.84 1.78 33.49
C ALA A 185 -1.04 0.29 33.78
N PRO A 186 -0.89 -0.19 35.03
CA PRO A 186 -1.61 -1.39 35.39
C PRO A 186 -3.01 -1.19 34.82
N LEU A 187 -3.61 -2.26 34.31
CA LEU A 187 -5.04 -2.36 34.48
C LEU A 187 -5.22 -2.19 36.00
N GLU A 188 -5.35 -0.95 36.48
CA GLU A 188 -6.28 -0.66 37.52
C GLU A 188 -7.52 -1.26 36.93
N ALA A 189 -7.76 -2.52 37.31
CA ALA A 189 -9.08 -2.96 37.60
C ALA A 189 -9.61 -1.84 38.50
N LYS A 190 -10.16 -0.79 37.87
CA LYS A 190 -11.30 -0.08 38.41
C LYS A 190 -12.10 -1.23 38.95
N PRO A 191 -12.20 -1.39 40.28
CA PRO A 191 -12.95 -2.50 40.82
C PRO A 191 -14.25 -2.39 40.06
N ILE A 192 -14.55 -3.42 39.27
CA ILE A 192 -15.80 -3.48 38.53
C ILE A 192 -16.77 -3.34 39.68
N LYS A 193 -17.31 -2.12 39.90
CA LYS A 193 -18.39 -1.94 40.85
C LYS A 193 -19.36 -2.97 40.33
N PRO A 194 -19.65 -4.03 41.10
CA PRO A 194 -20.51 -5.09 40.60
C PRO A 194 -21.70 -4.33 40.07
N VAL A 195 -21.88 -4.37 38.75
CA VAL A 195 -23.01 -3.69 38.13
C VAL A 195 -24.16 -4.35 38.85
N SER A 196 -24.80 -3.59 39.74
CA SER A 196 -25.96 -4.04 40.46
C SER A 196 -26.85 -4.63 39.38
N PRO A 197 -27.16 -5.94 39.43
CA PRO A 197 -27.87 -6.58 38.34
C PRO A 197 -29.05 -5.69 38.01
N PRO A 198 -29.26 -5.32 36.73
CA PRO A 198 -30.43 -4.53 36.37
C PRO A 198 -31.61 -5.21 37.04
N THR A 199 -32.40 -4.48 37.81
CA THR A 199 -33.49 -5.06 38.59
C THR A 199 -34.39 -5.83 37.63
N VAL A 200 -34.16 -7.15 37.54
CA VAL A 200 -34.91 -8.02 36.67
C VAL A 200 -36.24 -8.14 37.37
N SER A 201 -37.22 -7.34 36.94
CA SER A 201 -38.62 -7.56 37.27
C SER A 201 -38.90 -9.03 36.99
N LYS A 202 -39.29 -9.79 38.01
CA LYS A 202 -39.47 -11.23 37.95
C LYS A 202 -40.27 -11.59 36.70
N ILE A 203 -39.64 -12.29 35.76
CA ILE A 203 -40.33 -12.84 34.59
C ILE A 203 -41.14 -14.05 35.10
N THR A 204 -42.40 -13.81 35.48
CA THR A 204 -43.31 -14.82 36.06
C THR A 204 -43.94 -15.75 35.04
N GLN A 205 -43.46 -15.80 33.80
CA GLN A 205 -43.98 -16.69 32.77
C GLN A 205 -42.82 -17.33 31.99
N PRO A 206 -42.69 -18.67 31.96
CA PRO A 206 -41.73 -19.32 31.09
C PRO A 206 -42.16 -19.10 29.63
N PHE A 207 -41.33 -18.41 28.84
CA PHE A 207 -41.55 -18.29 27.40
C PHE A 207 -40.67 -19.32 26.66
N VAL A 208 -41.25 -19.94 25.64
CA VAL A 208 -40.53 -20.90 24.79
C VAL A 208 -39.71 -20.11 23.77
N LEU A 209 -38.38 -20.12 23.90
CA LEU A 209 -37.45 -19.46 22.97
C LEU A 209 -37.37 -20.10 21.58
N VAL A 210 -37.92 -21.31 21.40
CA VAL A 210 -37.78 -22.08 20.16
C VAL A 210 -39.16 -22.40 19.61
N LYS A 211 -39.60 -21.66 18.59
CA LYS A 211 -40.89 -21.92 17.94
C LYS A 211 -40.93 -23.30 17.26
N ASP A 212 -39.77 -23.83 16.84
CA ASP A 212 -39.72 -25.10 16.13
C ASP A 212 -38.39 -25.85 16.33
N ARG A 213 -38.39 -26.84 17.24
CA ARG A 213 -37.18 -27.61 17.59
C ARG A 213 -36.61 -28.39 16.39
N GLN A 214 -37.47 -28.72 15.42
CA GLN A 214 -37.11 -29.45 14.21
C GLN A 214 -36.33 -28.59 13.21
N GLN A 215 -36.57 -27.28 13.15
CA GLN A 215 -35.83 -26.36 12.27
C GLN A 215 -34.41 -26.13 12.79
N VAL A 216 -34.25 -25.91 14.10
CA VAL A 216 -32.94 -25.75 14.73
C VAL A 216 -32.09 -27.01 14.56
N ALA A 217 -32.68 -28.20 14.70
CA ALA A 217 -31.96 -29.46 14.47
C ALA A 217 -31.45 -29.60 13.03
N ARG A 218 -32.16 -29.05 12.03
CA ARG A 218 -31.74 -29.04 10.63
C ARG A 218 -30.65 -28.02 10.34
N ASP A 219 -30.62 -26.90 11.05
CA ASP A 219 -29.67 -25.81 10.81
C ASP A 219 -28.33 -25.99 11.50
N VAL A 220 -28.25 -26.79 12.57
CA VAL A 220 -27.00 -26.99 13.34
C VAL A 220 -25.98 -27.88 12.61
N PHE A 221 -26.40 -28.65 11.60
CA PHE A 221 -25.52 -29.53 10.81
C PHE A 221 -25.48 -29.16 9.33
N ARG A 222 -25.42 -27.85 9.02
CA ARG A 222 -25.09 -27.40 7.66
C ARG A 222 -23.57 -27.46 7.46
N PRO A 223 -23.06 -28.05 6.36
CA PRO A 223 -21.67 -27.90 5.98
C PRO A 223 -21.33 -26.40 5.86
N GLY A 224 -20.26 -25.93 6.50
CA GLY A 224 -19.87 -24.51 6.54
C GLY A 224 -19.43 -23.91 5.19
N HIS A 225 -19.68 -24.61 4.08
CA HIS A 225 -19.38 -24.19 2.72
C HIS A 225 -20.64 -24.34 1.88
N SER A 226 -20.99 -23.32 1.09
CA SER A 226 -22.08 -23.42 0.12
C SER A 226 -21.66 -24.40 -0.96
N LEU A 227 -22.09 -25.66 -0.84
CA LEU A 227 -21.94 -26.63 -1.92
C LEU A 227 -22.73 -26.11 -3.15
N PRO A 228 -22.21 -26.29 -4.37
CA PRO A 228 -22.98 -25.99 -5.57
C PRO A 228 -24.33 -26.68 -5.51
N THR A 229 -25.41 -25.90 -5.60
CA THR A 229 -26.79 -26.41 -5.54
C THR A 229 -27.22 -27.06 -6.86
N MET A 230 -26.37 -27.02 -7.88
CA MET A 230 -26.61 -27.53 -9.21
C MET A 230 -25.44 -28.44 -9.61
N THR A 231 -25.74 -29.50 -10.35
CA THR A 231 -24.68 -30.35 -10.90
C THR A 231 -23.93 -29.60 -12.00
N VAL A 232 -22.70 -30.00 -12.27
CA VAL A 232 -21.86 -29.39 -13.32
C VAL A 232 -22.58 -29.41 -14.67
N ASP A 233 -23.28 -30.51 -14.98
CA ASP A 233 -24.04 -30.67 -16.22
C ASP A 233 -25.23 -29.71 -16.29
N GLU A 234 -25.93 -29.52 -15.17
CA GLU A 234 -27.08 -28.61 -15.08
C GLU A 234 -26.64 -27.15 -15.25
N TYR A 235 -25.51 -26.79 -14.64
CA TYR A 235 -24.88 -25.47 -14.82
C TYR A 235 -24.43 -25.23 -16.26
N LEU A 236 -23.79 -26.20 -16.91
CA LEU A 236 -23.39 -26.09 -18.31
C LEU A 236 -24.58 -25.93 -19.25
N ASN A 237 -25.72 -26.57 -18.97
CA ASN A 237 -26.92 -26.41 -19.77
C ASN A 237 -27.55 -25.02 -19.64
N LEU A 238 -27.54 -24.45 -18.42
CA LEU A 238 -27.96 -23.09 -18.15
C LEU A 238 -27.08 -22.06 -18.85
N GLU A 239 -25.76 -22.23 -18.77
CA GLU A 239 -24.81 -21.35 -19.46
C GLU A 239 -24.91 -21.50 -20.99
N ARG A 240 -25.21 -22.70 -21.52
CA ARG A 240 -25.51 -22.92 -22.95
C ARG A 240 -26.77 -22.18 -23.38
N GLN A 241 -27.84 -22.22 -22.58
CA GLN A 241 -29.05 -21.43 -22.84
C GLN A 241 -28.79 -19.93 -22.78
N ARG A 242 -27.89 -19.49 -21.89
CA ARG A 242 -27.48 -18.09 -21.77
C ARG A 242 -26.42 -17.66 -22.79
N GLY A 243 -25.97 -18.57 -23.65
CA GLY A 243 -24.99 -18.28 -24.71
C GLY A 243 -23.56 -18.04 -24.21
N GLY A 244 -23.23 -18.40 -22.97
CA GLY A 244 -21.92 -18.18 -22.34
C GLY A 244 -20.88 -19.27 -22.61
N ILE A 245 -21.25 -20.35 -23.31
CA ILE A 245 -20.33 -21.46 -23.62
C ILE A 245 -19.73 -21.29 -25.01
N ILE A 246 -18.40 -21.12 -25.04
CA ILE A 246 -17.59 -21.12 -26.25
C ILE A 246 -17.56 -22.55 -26.78
N SER A 247 -18.35 -22.86 -27.81
CA SER A 247 -18.25 -24.15 -28.50
C SER A 247 -16.99 -24.16 -29.35
N SER A 248 -15.88 -24.65 -28.79
CA SER A 248 -14.72 -25.02 -29.61
C SER A 248 -15.03 -26.33 -30.33
N THR A 249 -15.69 -26.27 -31.48
CA THR A 249 -15.63 -27.36 -32.46
C THR A 249 -14.17 -27.53 -32.91
N PRO A 250 -13.66 -28.76 -33.13
CA PRO A 250 -12.27 -28.97 -33.54
C PRO A 250 -11.93 -28.35 -34.91
N ASP A 251 -12.95 -28.04 -35.71
CA ASP A 251 -12.85 -27.35 -37.00
C ASP A 251 -13.23 -25.87 -36.87
N GLY A 252 -12.58 -25.16 -35.93
CA GLY A 252 -12.54 -23.69 -35.98
C GLY A 252 -11.61 -23.25 -37.12
N PRO A 253 -11.91 -22.14 -37.84
CA PRO A 253 -11.07 -21.71 -38.95
C PRO A 253 -9.63 -21.50 -38.44
N VAL A 254 -8.68 -22.20 -39.05
CA VAL A 254 -7.26 -21.88 -38.95
C VAL A 254 -7.15 -20.42 -39.37
N ILE A 255 -6.88 -19.54 -38.42
CA ILE A 255 -6.45 -18.18 -38.73
C ILE A 255 -5.00 -18.36 -39.15
N GLU A 256 -4.78 -18.46 -40.46
CA GLU A 256 -3.45 -18.27 -41.03
C GLU A 256 -3.00 -16.86 -40.62
N GLU A 257 -1.93 -16.79 -39.83
CA GLU A 257 -1.29 -15.53 -39.46
C GLU A 257 -0.58 -15.01 -40.72
N ASP A 258 -1.31 -14.26 -41.55
CA ASP A 258 -0.76 -13.53 -42.68
C ASP A 258 0.18 -12.42 -42.16
N GLU A 259 1.49 -12.59 -42.41
CA GLU A 259 2.59 -11.67 -42.08
C GLU A 259 2.58 -10.36 -42.90
N ASP A 260 1.43 -9.71 -43.09
CA ASP A 260 1.33 -8.41 -43.78
C ASP A 260 0.97 -7.27 -42.79
N CYS A 261 2.00 -6.50 -42.44
CA CYS A 261 2.04 -5.42 -41.42
C CYS A 261 1.03 -4.27 -41.61
N ASP A 262 0.43 -4.10 -42.80
CA ASP A 262 -0.41 -2.92 -43.09
C ASP A 262 -1.89 -3.07 -42.70
N LYS A 263 -2.46 -4.28 -42.69
CA LYS A 263 -3.89 -4.50 -42.41
C LYS A 263 -4.25 -4.44 -40.92
N VAL A 264 -3.25 -4.61 -40.04
CA VAL A 264 -3.45 -4.60 -38.58
C VAL A 264 -3.82 -3.20 -38.10
N SER A 265 -3.19 -2.16 -38.67
CA SER A 265 -3.44 -0.76 -38.32
C SER A 265 -4.87 -0.33 -38.65
N ASP A 266 -5.36 -0.68 -39.85
CA ASP A 266 -6.72 -0.34 -40.28
C ASP A 266 -7.78 -1.02 -39.40
N ARG A 267 -7.56 -2.28 -39.04
CA ARG A 267 -8.47 -3.02 -38.17
C ARG A 267 -8.49 -2.47 -36.75
N GLN A 268 -7.35 -1.96 -36.27
CA GLN A 268 -7.27 -1.31 -34.95
C GLN A 268 -8.02 0.02 -34.96
N ASN A 269 -7.81 0.84 -35.99
CA ASN A 269 -8.53 2.10 -36.18
C ASN A 269 -10.05 1.92 -36.29
N GLU A 270 -10.51 0.86 -36.97
CA GLU A 270 -11.94 0.53 -37.03
C GLU A 270 -12.52 0.12 -35.68
N LYS A 271 -11.76 -0.63 -34.87
CA LYS A 271 -12.19 -1.04 -33.52
C LYS A 271 -12.29 0.18 -32.60
N ASP A 272 -11.33 1.09 -32.67
CA ASP A 272 -11.32 2.30 -31.85
C ASP A 272 -12.50 3.21 -32.22
N ARG A 273 -12.78 3.39 -33.52
CA ARG A 273 -13.98 4.10 -33.98
C ARG A 273 -15.28 3.46 -33.52
N LYS A 274 -15.38 2.13 -33.58
CA LYS A 274 -16.56 1.39 -33.09
C LYS A 274 -16.72 1.54 -31.58
N PHE A 275 -15.62 1.60 -30.85
CA PHE A 275 -15.62 1.78 -29.41
C PHE A 275 -16.07 3.19 -29.01
N ASP A 276 -15.65 4.22 -29.75
CA ASP A 276 -16.12 5.59 -29.56
C ASP A 276 -17.63 5.71 -29.83
N ILE A 277 -18.14 5.15 -30.94
CA ILE A 277 -19.58 5.12 -31.24
C ILE A 277 -20.36 4.42 -30.12
N PHE A 278 -19.84 3.29 -29.63
CA PHE A 278 -20.47 2.57 -28.52
C PHE A 278 -20.50 3.41 -27.23
N LYS A 279 -19.44 4.18 -26.93
CA LYS A 279 -19.39 5.05 -25.76
C LYS A 279 -20.40 6.19 -25.83
N ASP A 280 -20.60 6.76 -27.03
CA ASP A 280 -21.61 7.79 -27.27
C ASP A 280 -23.03 7.22 -27.13
N ASP A 281 -23.29 6.02 -27.65
CA ASP A 281 -24.59 5.34 -27.54
C ASP A 281 -24.88 4.81 -26.12
N ASN A 282 -23.86 4.64 -25.28
CA ASN A 282 -23.99 4.04 -23.94
C ASN A 282 -23.48 5.02 -22.86
N PRO A 283 -24.25 6.08 -22.54
CA PRO A 283 -23.88 7.06 -21.53
C PRO A 283 -23.68 6.43 -20.15
N ARG A 284 -22.68 6.92 -19.42
CA ARG A 284 -22.36 6.45 -18.05
C ARG A 284 -23.61 6.54 -17.16
N GLY A 285 -24.00 5.41 -16.57
CA GLY A 285 -25.14 5.32 -15.65
C GLY A 285 -26.43 4.77 -16.27
N TRP A 286 -26.46 4.44 -17.56
CA TRP A 286 -27.64 3.91 -18.25
C TRP A 286 -28.31 2.72 -17.52
N GLY A 287 -27.51 1.82 -16.92
CA GLY A 287 -28.01 0.64 -16.20
C GLY A 287 -28.54 0.86 -14.78
N ASN A 288 -28.31 2.02 -14.14
CA ASN A 288 -28.73 2.27 -12.75
C ASN A 288 -29.94 3.20 -12.64
N THR A 289 -30.62 3.46 -13.76
CA THR A 289 -31.79 4.35 -13.83
C THR A 289 -33.11 3.66 -13.45
N HIS A 290 -33.12 2.31 -13.41
CA HIS A 290 -34.35 1.54 -13.21
C HIS A 290 -34.69 1.20 -11.74
N ASN A 291 -33.79 1.53 -10.79
CA ASN A 291 -33.98 1.28 -9.35
C ASN A 291 -34.22 2.56 -8.53
N LEU A 292 -34.61 3.67 -9.18
CA LEU A 292 -35.18 4.83 -8.48
C LEU A 292 -36.71 4.70 -8.46
N GLY A 293 -37.21 3.88 -7.55
CA GLY A 293 -38.64 3.68 -7.26
C GLY A 293 -38.84 3.13 -5.87
#